data_AF-F3B5K9-F1
#
_entry.id   AF-F3B5K9-F1
#
_cell.length_a   1.000
_cell.length_b   1.000
_cell.length_c   1.000
_cell.angle_alpha   90.00
_cell.angle_beta   90.00
_cell.angle_gamma   90.00
#
_symmetry.space_group_name_H-M   'P 1'
#
loop_
_entity.id
_entity.type
_entity.pdbx_description
1 polymer ?
#
loop_
_entity_poly.entity_id
_entity_poly.type
_entity_poly.pdbx_seq_one_letter_code
_entity_poly.pdbx_strand_id
1 'polypeptide(L)'
;MDRLIKEGGLQGNKTYEYDKRGNLIGIIDRGKRVRAYEYDTTGRLGLSYSNLGKARSYSYDGLGNRMGIKEYERKIGYGEDGLKTILGANLSELTSSYEENYILDRTRAYHNLLQNKTIKRGSQAIQSYVLDFNVAYMEEGEKEFTYLQDELGSTIRLLEQGGESQTIYGYDEFGEDTYCTHGQIQPFGYTGYRYDNVADTYFAQAREYVAGVGRFAGEDWIKGETYYTASLNQYGYCLGNPVGLVDYDRENPRVVLRFLRNSKGNLCEGMVRYAVCKIQINFDEYICIVVLENNYSLLLLYRRG
;
A
#
# COMPACT_ATOMS: atom_id res chain seq x y z
N MET A 1 9.57 0.55 -21.63
CA MET A 1 9.72 -0.84 -21.18
C MET A 1 10.09 -0.72 -19.73
N ASP A 2 9.09 -0.74 -18.85
CA ASP A 2 9.24 -0.10 -17.53
C ASP A 2 9.36 -1.13 -16.41
N ARG A 3 9.53 -2.41 -16.72
CA ARG A 3 9.64 -3.48 -15.72
C ARG A 3 11.03 -3.46 -15.07
N LEU A 4 11.07 -3.51 -13.74
CA LEU A 4 12.34 -3.63 -13.02
C LEU A 4 12.73 -5.11 -13.05
N ILE A 5 13.73 -5.51 -13.84
CA ILE A 5 14.08 -6.94 -13.95
C ILE A 5 15.14 -7.32 -12.92
N LYS A 6 16.00 -6.38 -12.50
CA LYS A 6 17.12 -6.64 -11.59
C LYS A 6 17.51 -5.39 -10.81
N GLU A 7 17.83 -5.56 -9.54
CA GLU A 7 18.62 -4.61 -8.74
C GLU A 7 19.95 -5.24 -8.34
N GLY A 8 20.99 -4.44 -8.20
CA GLY A 8 22.32 -4.89 -7.78
C GLY A 8 23.02 -3.85 -6.93
N GLY A 9 23.67 -4.29 -5.85
CA GLY A 9 24.43 -3.45 -4.94
C GLY A 9 25.23 -4.24 -3.93
N LEU A 10 25.85 -3.56 -2.96
CA LEU A 10 26.66 -4.16 -1.88
C LEU A 10 25.89 -5.21 -1.04
N GLN A 11 24.56 -5.17 -1.04
CA GLN A 11 23.70 -6.08 -0.26
C GLN A 11 23.28 -7.36 -1.01
N GLY A 12 23.53 -7.45 -2.32
CA GLY A 12 23.14 -8.60 -3.16
C GLY A 12 22.53 -8.18 -4.49
N ASN A 13 22.17 -9.18 -5.30
CA ASN A 13 21.39 -8.98 -6.51
C ASN A 13 19.99 -9.56 -6.29
N LYS A 14 18.93 -8.76 -6.47
CA LYS A 14 17.57 -9.28 -6.62
C LYS A 14 17.14 -9.24 -8.08
N THR A 15 16.37 -10.25 -8.47
CA THR A 15 15.76 -10.37 -9.79
C THR A 15 14.25 -10.48 -9.61
N TYR A 16 13.50 -9.82 -10.48
CA TYR A 16 12.04 -9.78 -10.43
C TYR A 16 11.48 -10.44 -11.68
N GLU A 17 10.49 -11.31 -11.49
CA GLU A 17 9.85 -12.07 -12.55
C GLU A 17 8.43 -11.56 -12.76
N TYR A 18 8.02 -11.39 -14.02
CA TYR A 18 6.70 -10.89 -14.38
C TYR A 18 5.96 -11.85 -15.32
N ASP A 19 4.64 -11.90 -15.21
CA ASP A 19 3.80 -12.60 -16.19
C ASP A 19 3.70 -11.81 -17.52
N LYS A 20 2.96 -12.39 -18.49
CA LYS A 20 2.73 -11.76 -19.80
C LYS A 20 1.90 -10.46 -19.71
N ARG A 21 1.14 -10.29 -18.63
CA ARG A 21 0.29 -9.11 -18.35
C ARG A 21 1.03 -8.04 -17.55
N GLY A 22 2.26 -8.31 -17.12
CA GLY A 22 3.07 -7.37 -16.34
C GLY A 22 2.82 -7.42 -14.84
N ASN A 23 2.27 -8.50 -14.29
CA ASN A 23 2.18 -8.66 -12.83
C ASN A 23 3.43 -9.36 -12.30
N LEU A 24 3.97 -8.88 -11.17
CA LEU A 24 5.13 -9.43 -10.48
C LEU A 24 4.77 -10.81 -9.92
N ILE A 25 5.32 -11.87 -10.49
CA ILE A 25 5.05 -13.25 -10.07
C ILE A 25 6.14 -13.83 -9.16
N GLY A 26 7.31 -13.20 -9.07
CA GLY A 26 8.40 -13.74 -8.25
C GLY A 26 9.50 -12.73 -7.93
N ILE A 27 10.11 -12.90 -6.76
CA ILE A 27 11.33 -12.19 -6.35
C ILE A 27 12.38 -13.25 -6.05
N ILE A 28 13.54 -13.12 -6.69
CA ILE A 28 14.72 -13.95 -6.48
C ILE A 28 15.76 -13.09 -5.79
N ASP A 29 16.23 -13.52 -4.63
CA ASP A 29 17.32 -12.88 -3.89
C ASP A 29 18.49 -13.87 -3.78
N ARG A 30 19.70 -13.42 -4.16
CA ARG A 30 20.94 -14.24 -4.15
C ARG A 30 20.77 -15.60 -4.85
N GLY A 31 20.02 -15.61 -5.95
CA GLY A 31 19.79 -16.81 -6.77
C GLY A 31 18.75 -17.78 -6.22
N LYS A 32 18.08 -17.46 -5.11
CA LYS A 32 16.96 -18.24 -4.55
C LYS A 32 15.67 -17.44 -4.64
N ARG A 33 14.59 -18.08 -5.08
CA ARG A 33 13.27 -17.44 -5.08
C ARG A 33 12.79 -17.29 -3.63
N VAL A 34 12.53 -16.06 -3.21
CA VAL A 34 12.13 -15.72 -1.84
C VAL A 34 10.64 -15.40 -1.71
N ARG A 35 10.01 -14.96 -2.81
CA ARG A 35 8.57 -14.70 -2.90
C ARG A 35 7.99 -15.23 -4.20
N ALA A 36 6.72 -15.60 -4.17
CA ALA A 36 5.94 -15.91 -5.36
C ALA A 36 4.52 -15.35 -5.24
N TYR A 37 3.89 -15.04 -6.37
CA TYR A 37 2.57 -14.43 -6.42
C TYR A 37 1.75 -15.03 -7.57
N GLU A 38 0.44 -15.14 -7.36
CA GLU A 38 -0.53 -15.52 -8.38
C GLU A 38 -1.66 -14.49 -8.42
N TYR A 39 -2.07 -14.13 -9.63
CA TYR A 39 -3.07 -13.11 -9.88
C TYR A 39 -4.31 -13.71 -10.54
N ASP A 40 -5.46 -13.14 -10.22
CA ASP A 40 -6.71 -13.50 -10.89
C ASP A 40 -6.78 -12.93 -12.33
N THR A 41 -7.87 -13.28 -13.04
CA THR A 41 -8.11 -12.80 -14.40
C THR A 41 -8.27 -11.28 -14.49
N THR A 42 -8.57 -10.60 -13.38
CA THR A 42 -8.66 -9.13 -13.32
C THR A 42 -7.34 -8.46 -12.92
N GLY A 43 -6.29 -9.24 -12.62
CA GLY A 43 -4.98 -8.72 -12.23
C GLY A 43 -4.86 -8.39 -10.74
N ARG A 44 -5.75 -8.90 -9.89
CA ARG A 44 -5.66 -8.76 -8.43
C ARG A 44 -4.89 -9.92 -7.83
N LEU A 45 -4.13 -9.67 -6.76
CA LEU A 45 -3.39 -10.70 -6.05
C LEU A 45 -4.36 -11.73 -5.45
N GLY A 46 -4.27 -12.98 -5.90
CA GLY A 46 -5.09 -14.10 -5.43
C GLY A 46 -4.36 -14.97 -4.41
N LEU A 47 -3.07 -15.22 -4.64
CA LEU A 47 -2.19 -15.95 -3.71
C LEU A 47 -0.82 -15.28 -3.62
N SER A 48 -0.24 -15.29 -2.42
CA SER A 48 1.16 -14.94 -2.17
C SER A 48 1.86 -16.04 -1.38
N TYR A 49 3.17 -16.16 -1.57
CA TYR A 49 3.99 -17.17 -0.93
C TYR A 49 5.33 -16.59 -0.49
N SER A 50 5.84 -17.10 0.62
CA SER A 50 7.15 -16.72 1.17
C SER A 50 8.07 -17.93 1.35
N ASN A 51 9.38 -17.67 1.36
CA ASN A 51 10.42 -18.65 1.71
C ASN A 51 10.34 -19.17 3.15
N LEU A 52 9.46 -18.61 3.98
CA LEU A 52 9.18 -19.09 5.34
C LEU A 52 8.16 -20.24 5.38
N GLY A 53 7.74 -20.77 4.22
CA GLY A 53 6.74 -21.85 4.16
C GLY A 53 5.31 -21.38 4.43
N LYS A 54 5.04 -20.10 4.17
CA LYS A 54 3.72 -19.48 4.33
C LYS A 54 3.11 -19.13 2.99
N ALA A 55 1.80 -19.29 2.88
CA ALA A 55 0.98 -18.80 1.78
C ALA A 55 -0.19 -17.97 2.32
N ARG A 56 -0.61 -16.94 1.58
CA ARG A 56 -1.87 -16.23 1.84
C ARG A 56 -2.77 -16.25 0.62
N SER A 57 -4.06 -16.48 0.86
CA SER A 57 -5.12 -16.24 -0.12
C SER A 57 -5.91 -14.99 0.22
N TYR A 58 -6.40 -14.31 -0.82
CA TYR A 58 -7.09 -13.04 -0.73
C TYR A 58 -8.50 -13.15 -1.32
N SER A 59 -9.50 -12.67 -0.60
CA SER A 59 -10.89 -12.61 -1.09
C SER A 59 -11.29 -11.18 -1.42
N TYR A 60 -12.13 -11.02 -2.45
CA TYR A 60 -12.61 -9.72 -2.92
C TYR A 60 -14.12 -9.76 -3.15
N ASP A 61 -14.78 -8.62 -2.98
CA ASP A 61 -16.16 -8.45 -3.42
C ASP A 61 -16.25 -8.21 -4.94
N GLY A 62 -17.48 -8.10 -5.46
CA GLY A 62 -17.74 -7.84 -6.87
C GLY A 62 -17.26 -6.47 -7.38
N LEU A 63 -16.96 -5.53 -6.48
CA LEU A 63 -16.41 -4.21 -6.82
C LEU A 63 -14.87 -4.19 -6.74
N GLY A 64 -14.28 -5.26 -6.22
CA GLY A 64 -12.84 -5.46 -6.08
C GLY A 64 -12.25 -4.95 -4.78
N ASN A 65 -13.07 -4.70 -3.76
CA ASN A 65 -12.57 -4.43 -2.42
C ASN A 65 -12.11 -5.74 -1.77
N ARG A 66 -10.92 -5.75 -1.15
CA ARG A 66 -10.45 -6.93 -0.40
C ARG A 66 -11.32 -7.13 0.84
N MET A 67 -11.91 -8.32 0.98
CA MET A 67 -12.85 -8.70 2.03
C MET A 67 -12.24 -9.60 3.13
N GLY A 68 -11.04 -10.15 2.90
CA GLY A 68 -10.37 -10.95 3.90
C GLY A 68 -9.11 -11.63 3.37
N ILE A 69 -8.41 -12.29 4.29
CA ILE A 69 -7.24 -13.12 3.99
C ILE A 69 -7.29 -14.45 4.74
N LYS A 70 -6.66 -15.48 4.18
CA LYS A 70 -6.37 -16.73 4.89
C LYS A 70 -4.91 -17.08 4.73
N GLU A 71 -4.23 -17.34 5.84
CA GLU A 71 -2.83 -17.74 5.86
C GLU A 71 -2.70 -19.24 6.15
N TYR A 72 -1.90 -19.90 5.33
CA TYR A 72 -1.56 -21.31 5.42
C TYR A 72 -0.07 -21.42 5.72
N GLU A 73 0.30 -22.39 6.55
CA GLU A 73 1.70 -22.65 6.88
C GLU A 73 2.03 -24.12 6.74
N ARG A 74 3.25 -24.40 6.28
CA ARG A 74 3.89 -25.71 6.39
C ARG A 74 5.10 -25.56 7.31
N LYS A 75 5.23 -26.48 8.27
CA LYS A 75 6.46 -26.57 9.06
C LYS A 75 7.62 -26.93 8.12
N ILE A 76 8.66 -26.12 8.15
CA ILE A 76 9.86 -26.32 7.34
C ILE A 76 10.96 -26.95 8.20
N GLY A 77 11.62 -27.98 7.66
CA GLY A 77 12.82 -28.54 8.26
C GLY A 77 14.03 -27.61 8.11
N TYR A 78 15.10 -27.87 8.88
CA TYR A 78 16.33 -27.08 8.77
C TYR A 78 16.96 -27.25 7.38
N GLY A 79 17.18 -26.15 6.66
CA GLY A 79 17.76 -26.16 5.32
C GLY A 79 16.79 -26.49 4.18
N GLU A 80 15.50 -26.74 4.48
CA GLU A 80 14.49 -26.93 3.45
C GLU A 80 14.08 -25.60 2.80
N ASP A 81 13.71 -25.67 1.53
CA ASP A 81 13.16 -24.53 0.79
C ASP A 81 11.67 -24.40 1.12
N GLY A 82 11.35 -23.53 2.07
CA GLY A 82 9.98 -23.29 2.50
C GLY A 82 9.06 -22.85 1.37
N LEU A 83 9.58 -22.09 0.39
CA LEU A 83 8.80 -21.67 -0.76
C LEU A 83 8.43 -22.88 -1.63
N LYS A 84 9.40 -23.74 -1.93
CA LYS A 84 9.16 -24.98 -2.69
C LYS A 84 8.15 -25.89 -1.98
N THR A 85 8.26 -26.03 -0.66
CA THR A 85 7.36 -26.88 0.13
C THR A 85 5.92 -26.37 0.09
N ILE A 86 5.70 -25.07 0.29
CA ILE A 86 4.34 -24.52 0.29
C ILE A 86 3.73 -24.45 -1.12
N LEU A 87 4.53 -24.16 -2.15
CA LEU A 87 4.07 -24.17 -3.55
C LEU A 87 3.64 -25.57 -4.02
N GLY A 88 4.27 -26.62 -3.49
CA GLY A 88 3.90 -28.01 -3.79
C GLY A 88 2.68 -28.51 -3.01
N ALA A 89 2.13 -27.72 -2.09
CA ALA A 89 1.02 -28.14 -1.24
C ALA A 89 -0.34 -27.85 -1.90
N ASN A 90 -1.31 -28.74 -1.67
CA ASN A 90 -2.70 -28.43 -1.95
C ASN A 90 -3.28 -27.56 -0.83
N LEU A 91 -3.39 -26.24 -1.07
CA LEU A 91 -3.90 -25.29 -0.06
C LEU A 91 -5.35 -25.58 0.36
N SER A 92 -6.16 -26.21 -0.50
CA SER A 92 -7.56 -26.57 -0.17
C SER A 92 -7.67 -27.70 0.86
N GLU A 93 -6.62 -28.49 1.03
CA GLU A 93 -6.54 -29.56 2.05
C GLU A 93 -5.89 -29.06 3.35
N LEU A 94 -5.34 -27.85 3.36
CA LEU A 94 -4.72 -27.25 4.53
C LEU A 94 -5.75 -26.48 5.35
N THR A 95 -5.67 -26.64 6.66
CA THR A 95 -6.36 -25.75 7.59
C THR A 95 -5.62 -24.41 7.64
N SER A 96 -6.36 -23.32 7.55
CA SER A 96 -5.83 -21.97 7.76
C SER A 96 -5.31 -21.82 9.19
N SER A 97 -4.09 -21.32 9.31
CA SER A 97 -3.44 -21.01 10.59
C SER A 97 -3.92 -19.68 11.17
N TYR A 98 -4.37 -18.80 10.29
CA TYR A 98 -4.80 -17.44 10.57
C TYR A 98 -5.77 -16.97 9.49
N GLU A 99 -6.84 -16.31 9.89
CA GLU A 99 -7.84 -15.72 8.98
C GLU A 99 -8.18 -14.30 9.41
N GLU A 100 -8.40 -13.42 8.45
CA GLU A 100 -8.99 -12.10 8.67
C GLU A 100 -10.23 -11.93 7.80
N ASN A 101 -11.26 -11.33 8.39
CA ASN A 101 -12.49 -10.97 7.69
C ASN A 101 -12.77 -9.48 7.91
N TYR A 102 -13.14 -8.78 6.84
CA TYR A 102 -13.28 -7.33 6.85
C TYR A 102 -14.73 -6.88 6.74
N ILE A 103 -15.09 -5.85 7.52
CA ILE A 103 -16.28 -5.03 7.28
C ILE A 103 -15.80 -3.73 6.66
N LEU A 104 -16.37 -3.39 5.51
CA LEU A 104 -15.96 -2.22 4.74
C LEU A 104 -17.09 -1.18 4.64
N ASP A 105 -16.70 0.10 4.64
CA ASP A 105 -17.55 1.22 4.27
C ASP A 105 -17.69 1.28 2.74
N ARG A 106 -18.86 0.88 2.24
CA ARG A 106 -19.15 0.86 0.79
C ARG A 106 -19.33 2.25 0.18
N THR A 107 -19.41 3.29 1.00
CA THR A 107 -19.50 4.68 0.50
C THR A 107 -18.12 5.25 0.15
N ARG A 108 -17.04 4.55 0.52
CA ARG A 108 -15.65 4.97 0.32
C ARG A 108 -14.91 4.00 -0.58
N ALA A 109 -14.25 4.52 -1.61
CA ALA A 109 -13.43 3.72 -2.53
C ALA A 109 -12.11 3.23 -1.89
N TYR A 110 -11.62 3.93 -0.87
CA TYR A 110 -10.38 3.65 -0.14
C TYR A 110 -10.51 4.11 1.30
N HIS A 111 -9.54 3.72 2.15
CA HIS A 111 -9.60 3.91 3.61
C HIS A 111 -10.99 3.53 4.13
N ASN A 112 -11.43 2.34 3.78
CA ASN A 112 -12.80 1.89 3.97
C ASN A 112 -12.90 0.71 4.95
N LEU A 113 -11.82 0.31 5.61
CA LEU A 113 -11.85 -0.76 6.61
C LEU A 113 -12.47 -0.24 7.92
N LEU A 114 -13.67 -0.71 8.24
CA LEU A 114 -14.37 -0.38 9.48
C LEU A 114 -14.12 -1.41 10.58
N GLN A 115 -13.91 -2.67 10.22
CA GLN A 115 -13.62 -3.72 11.19
C GLN A 115 -12.77 -4.82 10.57
N ASN A 116 -11.82 -5.32 11.36
CA ASN A 116 -11.08 -6.55 11.09
C ASN A 116 -11.40 -7.58 12.18
N LYS A 117 -11.92 -8.73 11.77
CA LYS A 117 -12.05 -9.91 12.63
C LYS A 117 -10.95 -10.91 12.30
N THR A 118 -10.05 -11.10 13.26
CA THR A 118 -8.96 -12.07 13.19
C THR A 118 -9.34 -13.37 13.88
N ILE A 119 -9.00 -14.51 13.27
CA ILE A 119 -9.14 -15.84 13.85
C ILE A 119 -7.78 -16.54 13.80
N LYS A 120 -7.20 -16.85 14.95
CA LYS A 120 -5.90 -17.52 15.06
C LYS A 120 -5.97 -18.63 16.09
N ARG A 121 -5.72 -19.88 15.67
CA ARG A 121 -5.76 -21.07 16.56
C ARG A 121 -7.04 -21.16 17.42
N GLY A 122 -8.18 -20.78 16.86
CA GLY A 122 -9.48 -20.77 17.55
C GLY A 122 -9.76 -19.51 18.39
N SER A 123 -8.76 -18.69 18.69
CA SER A 123 -8.96 -17.38 19.32
C SER A 123 -9.43 -16.35 18.30
N GLN A 124 -10.39 -15.52 18.71
CA GLN A 124 -10.92 -14.44 17.88
C GLN A 124 -10.56 -13.09 18.50
N ALA A 125 -10.16 -12.15 17.66
CA ALA A 125 -9.95 -10.75 18.02
C ALA A 125 -10.69 -9.87 17.01
N ILE A 126 -11.28 -8.78 17.49
CA ILE A 126 -11.99 -7.83 16.65
C ILE A 126 -11.37 -6.46 16.89
N GLN A 127 -10.91 -5.85 15.81
CA GLN A 127 -10.47 -4.47 15.78
C GLN A 127 -11.51 -3.66 15.00
N SER A 128 -12.11 -2.67 15.65
CA SER A 128 -13.03 -1.72 15.01
C SER A 128 -12.32 -0.39 14.80
N TYR A 129 -12.52 0.26 13.66
CA TYR A 129 -11.81 1.47 13.29
C TYR A 129 -12.78 2.63 13.04
N VAL A 130 -12.39 3.81 13.52
CA VAL A 130 -13.06 5.07 13.18
C VAL A 130 -12.14 5.83 12.23
N LEU A 131 -12.75 6.33 11.16
CA LEU A 131 -12.05 6.95 10.05
C LEU A 131 -12.43 8.42 9.96
N ASP A 132 -11.42 9.30 9.93
CA ASP A 132 -11.54 10.73 9.65
C ASP A 132 -10.53 11.09 8.55
N PHE A 133 -10.96 11.04 7.29
CA PHE A 133 -10.14 10.93 6.07
C PHE A 133 -9.23 9.69 6.00
N ASN A 134 -8.52 9.35 7.07
CA ASN A 134 -7.75 8.13 7.27
C ASN A 134 -8.08 7.53 8.65
N VAL A 135 -7.43 6.45 9.07
CA VAL A 135 -7.65 5.85 10.40
C VAL A 135 -7.26 6.83 11.51
N ALA A 136 -8.24 7.15 12.35
CA ALA A 136 -8.06 8.06 13.48
C ALA A 136 -7.99 7.30 14.80
N TYR A 137 -8.74 6.21 14.90
CA TYR A 137 -8.96 5.52 16.16
C TYR A 137 -9.29 4.03 15.96
N MET A 138 -8.90 3.19 16.93
CA MET A 138 -9.17 1.76 16.94
C MET A 138 -9.60 1.29 18.33
N GLU A 139 -10.55 0.37 18.36
CA GLU A 139 -10.92 -0.39 19.56
C GLU A 139 -10.59 -1.86 19.37
N GLU A 140 -9.98 -2.47 20.38
CA GLU A 140 -9.74 -3.90 20.46
C GLU A 140 -10.04 -4.43 21.86
N GLY A 141 -11.21 -5.06 22.02
CA GLY A 141 -11.70 -5.47 23.34
C GLY A 141 -12.01 -4.25 24.21
N GLU A 142 -11.36 -4.16 25.38
CA GLU A 142 -11.48 -3.02 26.30
C GLU A 142 -10.40 -1.95 26.05
N LYS A 143 -9.53 -2.16 25.06
CA LYS A 143 -8.44 -1.25 24.73
C LYS A 143 -8.85 -0.30 23.61
N GLU A 144 -8.49 0.95 23.80
CA GLU A 144 -8.77 2.04 22.87
C GLU A 144 -7.45 2.67 22.43
N PHE A 145 -7.33 2.95 21.14
CA PHE A 145 -6.09 3.45 20.56
C PHE A 145 -6.32 4.65 19.65
N THR A 146 -5.48 5.67 19.79
CA THR A 146 -5.46 6.85 18.92
C THR A 146 -4.29 6.78 17.95
N TYR A 147 -4.56 7.01 16.67
CA TYR A 147 -3.55 7.04 15.62
C TYR A 147 -2.97 8.44 15.50
N LEU A 148 -1.65 8.53 15.40
CA LEU A 148 -0.95 9.72 14.93
C LEU A 148 -0.29 9.39 13.61
N GLN A 149 -0.49 10.27 12.63
CA GLN A 149 -0.05 10.07 11.25
C GLN A 149 0.85 11.22 10.80
N ASP A 150 1.71 10.94 9.81
CA ASP A 150 2.47 11.96 9.10
C ASP A 150 1.59 12.71 8.08
N GLU A 151 2.18 13.63 7.33
CA GLU A 151 1.46 14.41 6.31
C GLU A 151 0.90 13.58 5.16
N LEU A 152 1.45 12.39 4.91
CA LEU A 152 0.99 11.46 3.86
C LEU A 152 -0.09 10.51 4.37
N GLY A 153 -0.42 10.56 5.67
CA GLY A 153 -1.33 9.62 6.30
C GLY A 153 -0.69 8.31 6.72
N SER A 154 0.65 8.21 6.72
CA SER A 154 1.34 7.04 7.27
C SER A 154 1.21 7.02 8.78
N THR A 155 0.85 5.88 9.36
CA THR A 155 0.78 5.73 10.82
C THR A 155 2.18 5.84 11.41
N ILE A 156 2.47 6.85 12.22
CA ILE A 156 3.78 7.05 12.89
C ILE A 156 3.73 6.70 14.37
N ARG A 157 2.56 6.78 15.02
CA ARG A 157 2.37 6.34 16.42
C ARG A 157 0.98 5.78 16.64
N LEU A 158 0.90 4.84 17.57
CA LEU A 158 -0.35 4.31 18.13
C LEU A 158 -0.30 4.48 19.65
N LEU A 159 -1.23 5.26 20.20
CA LEU A 159 -1.30 5.59 21.63
C LEU A 159 -2.45 4.81 22.27
N GLU A 160 -2.17 4.00 23.29
CA GLU A 160 -3.20 3.33 24.09
C GLU A 160 -3.83 4.33 25.08
N GLN A 161 -5.13 4.56 25.00
CA GLN A 161 -5.83 5.44 25.94
C GLN A 161 -5.89 4.81 27.33
N GLY A 162 -5.67 5.64 28.37
CA GLY A 162 -5.66 5.18 29.77
C GLY A 162 -4.44 4.34 30.16
N GLY A 163 -3.54 4.03 29.23
CA GLY A 163 -2.28 3.35 29.46
C GLY A 163 -1.06 4.25 29.20
N GLU A 164 0.13 3.76 29.57
CA GLU A 164 1.41 4.41 29.22
C GLU A 164 2.03 3.86 27.92
N SER A 165 1.39 2.87 27.29
CA SER A 165 1.92 2.18 26.13
C SER A 165 1.76 3.02 24.86
N GLN A 166 2.86 3.16 24.12
CA GLN A 166 2.85 3.69 22.76
C GLN A 166 3.65 2.78 21.83
N THR A 167 3.17 2.61 20.61
CA THR A 167 3.92 1.95 19.54
C THR A 167 4.36 2.98 18.52
N ILE A 168 5.62 2.89 18.11
CA ILE A 168 6.24 3.80 17.14
C ILE A 168 6.45 3.04 15.83
N TYR A 169 6.16 3.74 14.74
CA TYR A 169 6.36 3.28 13.37
C TYR A 169 7.21 4.31 12.64
N GLY A 170 7.93 3.88 11.62
CA GLY A 170 8.72 4.78 10.79
C GLY A 170 9.03 4.16 9.45
N TYR A 171 9.14 5.03 8.46
CA TYR A 171 9.24 4.67 7.05
C TYR A 171 10.39 5.43 6.41
N ASP A 172 11.03 4.81 5.44
CA ASP A 172 11.81 5.57 4.46
C ASP A 172 10.90 6.29 3.46
N GLU A 173 11.49 6.99 2.49
CA GLU A 173 10.75 7.78 1.51
C GLU A 173 9.80 6.94 0.64
N PHE A 174 10.00 5.62 0.54
CA PHE A 174 9.19 4.71 -0.26
C PHE A 174 8.37 3.74 0.60
N GLY A 175 8.35 3.90 1.92
CA GLY A 175 7.50 3.10 2.80
C GLY A 175 8.15 1.85 3.38
N GLU A 176 9.46 1.64 3.24
CA GLU A 176 10.14 0.55 3.92
C GLU A 176 10.17 0.78 5.43
N ASP A 177 9.88 -0.28 6.20
CA ASP A 177 9.80 -0.21 7.65
C ASP A 177 11.19 -0.07 8.28
N THR A 178 11.41 1.06 8.96
CA THR A 178 12.69 1.37 9.62
C THR A 178 12.78 0.86 11.06
N TYR A 179 11.65 0.49 11.69
CA TYR A 179 11.59 0.01 13.08
C TYR A 179 11.16 -1.47 13.21
N CYS A 180 10.79 -2.12 12.10
CA CYS A 180 10.30 -3.51 12.06
C CYS A 180 9.05 -3.74 12.94
N THR A 181 8.18 -2.73 13.05
CA THR A 181 6.95 -2.77 13.87
C THR A 181 5.68 -3.02 13.05
N HIS A 182 5.78 -3.15 11.73
CA HIS A 182 4.62 -3.38 10.87
C HIS A 182 3.86 -4.66 11.16
N GLY A 183 2.52 -4.56 11.11
CA GLY A 183 1.61 -5.70 11.23
C GLY A 183 1.64 -6.40 12.59
N GLN A 184 2.31 -5.83 13.61
CA GLN A 184 2.38 -6.43 14.94
C GLN A 184 1.10 -6.23 15.75
N ILE A 185 0.54 -5.02 15.70
CA ILE A 185 -0.67 -4.63 16.45
C ILE A 185 -1.80 -4.25 15.51
N GLN A 186 -1.50 -3.50 14.45
CA GLN A 186 -2.48 -2.94 13.55
C GLN A 186 -1.99 -3.01 12.09
N PRO A 187 -2.90 -2.99 11.10
CA PRO A 187 -2.55 -3.30 9.71
C PRO A 187 -2.09 -2.10 8.86
N PHE A 188 -2.40 -0.86 9.24
CA PHE A 188 -2.17 0.37 8.48
C PHE A 188 -0.73 0.88 8.61
N GLY A 189 -0.03 0.99 7.49
CA GLY A 189 1.35 1.47 7.42
C GLY A 189 1.50 2.73 6.57
N TYR A 190 2.41 2.67 5.61
CA TYR A 190 2.77 3.78 4.73
C TYR A 190 1.55 4.32 3.98
N THR A 191 1.35 5.64 4.04
CA THR A 191 0.22 6.37 3.45
C THR A 191 -1.18 5.81 3.75
N GLY A 192 -1.34 5.10 4.87
CA GLY A 192 -2.60 4.45 5.25
C GLY A 192 -2.89 3.12 4.53
N TYR A 193 -1.96 2.61 3.72
CA TYR A 193 -2.11 1.30 3.11
C TYR A 193 -2.00 0.18 4.14
N ARG A 194 -2.59 -0.98 3.83
CA ARG A 194 -2.50 -2.15 4.70
C ARG A 194 -1.31 -3.02 4.33
N TYR A 195 -0.42 -3.28 5.28
CA TYR A 195 0.77 -4.10 5.04
C TYR A 195 0.46 -5.61 5.15
N ASP A 196 1.03 -6.39 4.22
CA ASP A 196 1.00 -7.85 4.23
C ASP A 196 2.42 -8.41 4.30
N ASN A 197 2.74 -9.11 5.40
CA ASN A 197 4.07 -9.67 5.64
C ASN A 197 4.37 -10.98 4.86
N VAL A 198 3.36 -11.69 4.36
CA VAL A 198 3.56 -12.89 3.53
C VAL A 198 3.78 -12.49 2.07
N ALA A 199 3.05 -11.48 1.59
CA ALA A 199 3.31 -10.88 0.28
C ALA A 199 4.53 -9.95 0.28
N ASP A 200 4.86 -9.34 1.42
CA ASP A 200 5.87 -8.27 1.54
C ASP A 200 5.47 -7.01 0.77
N THR A 201 4.19 -6.67 0.81
CA THR A 201 3.60 -5.58 0.03
C THR A 201 2.57 -4.80 0.83
N TYR A 202 2.32 -3.57 0.39
CA TYR A 202 1.19 -2.78 0.84
C TYR A 202 0.02 -2.94 -0.12
N PHE A 203 -1.17 -3.22 0.41
CA PHE A 203 -2.39 -3.22 -0.37
C PHE A 203 -2.91 -1.80 -0.58
N ALA A 204 -2.61 -1.25 -1.75
CA ALA A 204 -3.04 0.08 -2.20
C ALA A 204 -4.40 0.01 -2.93
N GLN A 205 -5.34 -0.77 -2.38
CA GLN A 205 -6.70 -1.03 -2.89
C GLN A 205 -6.80 -1.76 -4.23
N ALA A 206 -6.10 -1.30 -5.26
CA ALA A 206 -6.16 -1.88 -6.59
C ALA A 206 -4.93 -2.69 -6.98
N ARG A 207 -3.78 -2.34 -6.39
CA ARG A 207 -2.50 -2.98 -6.68
C ARG A 207 -1.76 -3.21 -5.38
N GLU A 208 -0.84 -4.17 -5.44
CA GLU A 208 0.18 -4.31 -4.41
C GLU A 208 1.29 -3.30 -4.68
N TYR A 209 1.70 -2.59 -3.65
CA TYR A 209 2.83 -1.68 -3.67
C TYR A 209 4.03 -2.34 -2.96
N VAL A 210 5.14 -2.44 -3.67
CA VAL A 210 6.40 -3.03 -3.21
C VAL A 210 7.32 -1.89 -2.78
N ALA A 211 7.32 -1.59 -1.47
CA ALA A 211 8.06 -0.46 -0.91
C ALA A 211 9.57 -0.56 -1.17
N GLY A 212 10.15 -1.77 -1.08
CA GLY A 212 11.60 -1.96 -1.21
C GLY A 212 12.18 -1.65 -2.57
N VAL A 213 11.33 -1.42 -3.57
CA VAL A 213 11.73 -0.89 -4.88
C VAL A 213 11.00 0.40 -5.25
N GLY A 214 10.05 0.86 -4.43
CA GLY A 214 9.26 2.07 -4.65
C GLY A 214 8.26 1.98 -5.80
N ARG A 215 7.64 0.81 -6.04
CA ARG A 215 6.84 0.57 -7.26
C ARG A 215 5.63 -0.33 -7.02
N PHE A 216 4.64 -0.22 -7.89
CA PHE A 216 3.55 -1.19 -7.93
C PHE A 216 3.99 -2.53 -8.50
N ALA A 217 3.38 -3.61 -8.01
CA ALA A 217 3.62 -4.98 -8.44
C ALA A 217 2.97 -5.32 -9.80
N GLY A 218 2.10 -4.46 -10.33
CA GLY A 218 1.40 -4.68 -11.60
C GLY A 218 1.22 -3.40 -12.41
N GLU A 219 1.02 -3.57 -13.72
CA GLU A 219 0.81 -2.46 -14.65
C GLU A 219 -0.44 -1.67 -14.31
N ASP A 220 -0.32 -0.36 -14.44
CA ASP A 220 -1.46 0.54 -14.43
C ASP A 220 -2.35 0.25 -15.64
N TRP A 221 -3.64 0.09 -15.36
CA TRP A 221 -4.67 -0.02 -16.37
C TRP A 221 -4.88 1.32 -17.08
N ILE A 222 -4.60 2.44 -16.42
CA ILE A 222 -4.55 3.78 -17.00
C ILE A 222 -3.16 3.99 -17.62
N LYS A 223 -3.13 4.20 -18.94
CA LYS A 223 -1.88 4.20 -19.72
C LYS A 223 -1.11 5.52 -19.72
N GLY A 224 -1.56 6.49 -18.93
CA GLY A 224 -0.96 7.82 -18.86
C GLY A 224 -1.20 8.64 -20.13
N GLU A 225 -0.59 9.83 -20.15
CA GLU A 225 -0.77 10.84 -21.18
C GLU A 225 0.51 10.96 -22.03
N THR A 226 0.37 10.90 -23.36
CA THR A 226 1.52 10.91 -24.29
C THR A 226 2.36 12.18 -24.22
N TYR A 227 1.78 13.30 -23.81
CA TYR A 227 2.47 14.59 -23.63
C TYR A 227 3.13 14.74 -22.24
N TYR A 228 2.89 13.79 -21.32
CA TYR A 228 3.49 13.80 -19.98
C TYR A 228 4.19 12.48 -19.70
N THR A 229 5.46 12.40 -20.10
CA THR A 229 6.26 11.16 -20.12
C THR A 229 6.35 10.44 -18.78
N ALA A 230 6.33 11.16 -17.66
CA ALA A 230 6.36 10.55 -16.33
C ALA A 230 5.12 9.67 -16.05
N SER A 231 3.95 10.02 -16.62
CA SER A 231 2.72 9.22 -16.48
C SER A 231 2.70 7.95 -17.32
N LEU A 232 3.64 7.79 -18.27
CA LEU A 232 3.73 6.60 -19.10
C LEU A 232 4.34 5.41 -18.36
N ASN A 233 4.98 5.64 -17.19
CA ASN A 233 5.51 4.57 -16.35
C ASN A 233 4.40 3.83 -15.61
N GLN A 234 4.01 2.69 -16.14
CA GLN A 234 2.85 1.92 -15.65
C GLN A 234 3.07 1.24 -14.28
N TYR A 235 4.26 1.30 -13.70
CA TYR A 235 4.54 0.77 -12.35
C TYR A 235 5.01 1.87 -11.39
N GLY A 236 5.08 3.12 -11.87
CA GLY A 236 5.58 4.23 -11.07
C GLY A 236 4.67 4.51 -9.90
N TYR A 237 5.25 4.66 -8.71
CA TYR A 237 4.54 5.21 -7.57
C TYR A 237 4.71 6.73 -7.55
N CYS A 238 3.60 7.47 -7.42
CA CYS A 238 3.63 8.91 -7.18
C CYS A 238 4.48 9.72 -8.16
N LEU A 239 4.57 9.29 -9.43
CA LEU A 239 5.42 9.91 -10.46
C LEU A 239 6.89 10.09 -10.03
N GLY A 240 7.38 9.28 -9.08
CA GLY A 240 8.71 9.39 -8.49
C GLY A 240 8.86 10.47 -7.40
N ASN A 241 7.76 11.05 -6.91
CA ASN A 241 7.74 12.02 -5.81
C ASN A 241 6.88 11.53 -4.64
N PRO A 242 7.35 10.52 -3.89
CA PRO A 242 6.59 9.91 -2.80
C PRO A 242 6.48 10.80 -1.54
N VAL A 243 7.22 11.92 -1.48
CA VAL A 243 7.17 12.89 -0.37
C VAL A 243 6.05 13.92 -0.54
N GLY A 244 5.63 14.19 -1.79
CA GLY A 244 4.61 15.21 -2.09
C GLY A 244 3.28 14.66 -2.60
N LEU A 245 3.24 13.38 -2.97
CA LEU A 245 2.10 12.75 -3.62
C LEU A 245 1.75 11.42 -2.95
N VAL A 246 0.46 11.07 -2.97
CA VAL A 246 -0.08 9.79 -2.46
C VAL A 246 -1.10 9.23 -3.45
N ASP A 247 -1.06 7.93 -3.74
CA ASP A 247 -2.04 7.23 -4.60
C ASP A 247 -3.13 6.55 -3.77
N TYR A 248 -4.24 7.23 -3.51
CA TYR A 248 -5.29 6.67 -2.64
C TYR A 248 -6.19 5.64 -3.32
N ASP A 249 -6.40 5.76 -4.63
CA ASP A 249 -7.61 5.26 -5.26
C ASP A 249 -7.44 4.82 -6.72
N ARG A 250 -6.36 4.09 -7.03
CA ARG A 250 -6.28 3.24 -8.24
C ARG A 250 -6.05 3.96 -9.57
N GLU A 251 -6.15 5.28 -9.63
CA GLU A 251 -6.16 5.99 -10.91
C GLU A 251 -5.04 7.02 -11.11
N ASN A 252 -4.78 7.89 -10.14
CA ASN A 252 -3.74 8.91 -10.26
C ASN A 252 -3.20 9.32 -8.89
N PRO A 253 -1.89 9.58 -8.76
CA PRO A 253 -1.33 10.12 -7.54
C PRO A 253 -1.88 11.52 -7.27
N ARG A 254 -2.35 11.73 -6.04
CA ARG A 254 -2.95 12.97 -5.56
C ARG A 254 -1.94 13.78 -4.75
N VAL A 255 -2.06 15.11 -4.82
CA VAL A 255 -1.23 16.04 -4.03
C VAL A 255 -1.70 16.05 -2.57
N VAL A 256 -0.76 15.97 -1.64
CA VAL A 256 -1.04 16.16 -0.20
C VAL A 256 -1.42 17.63 0.03
N LEU A 257 -2.64 17.86 0.50
CA LEU A 257 -3.35 19.14 0.42
C LEU A 257 -2.80 20.30 1.26
N ARG A 258 -1.71 20.14 2.00
CA ARG A 258 -1.23 21.19 2.90
C ARG A 258 -0.44 22.31 2.22
N PHE A 259 -0.11 22.17 0.94
CA PHE A 259 0.66 23.20 0.23
C PHE A 259 -0.18 24.18 -0.58
N LEU A 260 -1.47 23.93 -0.84
CA LEU A 260 -2.24 24.80 -1.75
C LEU A 260 -2.71 26.07 -1.04
N ARG A 261 -2.15 27.20 -1.47
CA ARG A 261 -2.57 28.53 -1.07
C ARG A 261 -3.27 29.21 -2.23
N ASN A 262 -4.47 29.76 -2.03
CA ASN A 262 -5.12 30.57 -3.06
C ASN A 262 -4.25 31.79 -3.45
N SER A 263 -4.67 32.55 -4.46
CA SER A 263 -3.99 33.78 -4.91
C SER A 263 -3.84 34.87 -3.81
N LYS A 264 -4.48 34.68 -2.66
CA LYS A 264 -4.38 35.54 -1.47
C LYS A 264 -3.54 34.93 -0.33
N GLY A 265 -2.96 33.75 -0.52
CA GLY A 265 -2.09 33.09 0.46
C GLY A 265 -2.80 32.19 1.49
N ASN A 266 -4.13 32.01 1.38
CA ASN A 266 -4.91 31.21 2.34
C ASN A 266 -4.89 29.73 1.97
N LEU A 267 -4.79 28.85 2.97
CA LEU A 267 -4.95 27.41 2.81
C LEU A 267 -6.30 27.09 2.17
N CYS A 268 -6.29 26.30 1.10
CA CYS A 268 -7.49 25.78 0.47
C CYS A 268 -7.77 24.36 1.00
N GLU A 269 -8.86 24.19 1.75
CA GLU A 269 -9.45 22.87 2.00
C GLU A 269 -10.30 22.46 0.79
N GLY A 270 -9.89 21.42 0.09
CA GLY A 270 -10.65 20.81 -1.00
C GLY A 270 -9.84 19.74 -1.72
N MET A 271 -10.44 18.58 -2.00
CA MET A 271 -9.75 17.47 -2.66
C MET A 271 -9.33 17.84 -4.10
N VAL A 272 -8.01 17.81 -4.36
CA VAL A 272 -7.45 17.88 -5.72
C VAL A 272 -7.57 16.51 -6.37
N ARG A 273 -8.25 16.46 -7.51
CA ARG A 273 -8.44 15.26 -8.34
C ARG A 273 -7.17 14.94 -9.14
N TYR A 274 -6.48 15.95 -9.67
CA TYR A 274 -5.13 15.84 -10.26
C TYR A 274 -4.51 17.23 -10.50
N ALA A 275 -3.18 17.30 -10.55
CA ALA A 275 -2.44 18.44 -11.07
C ALA A 275 -2.28 18.31 -12.59
N VAL A 276 -2.84 19.24 -13.35
CA VAL A 276 -2.88 19.21 -14.82
C VAL A 276 -1.53 19.58 -15.43
N CYS A 277 -0.83 20.56 -14.85
CA CYS A 277 0.50 20.93 -15.30
C CYS A 277 1.27 21.76 -14.27
N LYS A 278 2.60 21.70 -14.37
CA LYS A 278 3.54 22.60 -13.69
C LYS A 278 4.22 23.46 -14.76
N ILE A 279 3.82 24.71 -14.91
CA ILE A 279 4.46 25.67 -15.83
C ILE A 279 5.51 26.44 -15.04
N GLN A 280 6.78 26.32 -15.43
CA GLN A 280 7.84 27.16 -14.89
C GLN A 280 7.73 28.56 -15.50
N ILE A 281 7.50 29.57 -14.65
CA ILE A 281 7.51 30.98 -15.10
C ILE A 281 8.94 31.51 -15.05
N ASN A 282 9.67 31.24 -13.96
CA ASN A 282 11.04 31.70 -13.73
C ASN A 282 11.81 30.66 -12.90
N PHE A 283 13.09 30.92 -12.60
CA PHE A 283 13.95 30.01 -11.82
C PHE A 283 13.30 29.57 -10.48
N ASP A 284 12.51 30.46 -9.86
CA ASP A 284 11.92 30.24 -8.52
C ASP A 284 10.38 30.26 -8.50
N GLU A 285 9.71 30.33 -9.66
CA GLU A 285 8.26 30.47 -9.76
C GLU A 285 7.64 29.45 -10.71
N TYR A 286 6.56 28.82 -10.25
CA TYR A 286 5.80 27.86 -11.05
C TYR A 286 4.29 28.08 -10.86
N ILE A 287 3.54 27.91 -11.95
CA ILE A 287 2.09 27.75 -11.91
C ILE A 287 1.78 26.27 -11.80
N CYS A 288 0.95 25.89 -10.83
CA CYS A 288 0.35 24.57 -10.77
C CYS A 288 -1.15 24.72 -11.10
N ILE A 289 -1.59 24.07 -12.16
CA ILE A 289 -3.03 23.99 -12.49
C ILE A 289 -3.56 22.74 -11.81
N VAL A 290 -4.56 22.87 -10.92
CA VAL A 290 -5.18 21.73 -10.25
C VAL A 290 -6.67 21.67 -10.56
N VAL A 291 -7.19 20.47 -10.74
CA VAL A 291 -8.63 20.21 -10.89
C VAL A 291 -9.16 19.71 -9.54
N LEU A 292 -10.17 20.37 -8.99
CA LEU A 292 -10.82 19.96 -7.75
C LEU A 292 -12.00 19.02 -8.05
N GLU A 293 -12.38 18.18 -7.08
CA GLU A 293 -13.47 17.20 -7.23
C GLU A 293 -14.83 17.82 -7.62
N ASN A 294 -15.07 19.09 -7.32
CA ASN A 294 -16.36 19.77 -7.55
C ASN A 294 -16.48 20.51 -8.91
N ASN A 295 -15.85 20.03 -9.99
CA ASN A 295 -15.88 20.63 -11.34
C ASN A 295 -15.32 22.06 -11.48
N TYR A 296 -14.57 22.54 -10.50
CA TYR A 296 -13.86 23.83 -10.60
C TYR A 296 -12.37 23.58 -10.86
N SER A 297 -11.83 24.23 -11.89
CA SER A 297 -10.39 24.34 -12.12
C SER A 297 -9.85 25.49 -11.25
N LEU A 298 -8.85 25.22 -10.42
CA LEU A 298 -8.20 26.25 -9.61
C LEU A 298 -6.79 26.50 -10.17
N LEU A 299 -6.50 27.75 -10.53
CA LEU A 299 -5.16 28.18 -10.90
C LEU A 299 -4.41 28.59 -9.64
N LEU A 300 -3.33 27.88 -9.30
CA LEU A 300 -2.52 28.20 -8.14
C LEU A 300 -1.13 28.67 -8.58
N LEU A 301 -0.76 29.87 -8.15
CA LEU A 301 0.57 30.45 -8.36
C LEU A 301 1.42 30.12 -7.13
N TYR A 302 2.51 29.38 -7.33
CA TYR A 302 3.47 29.09 -6.28
C TYR A 302 4.71 29.97 -6.42
N ARG A 303 5.10 30.59 -5.32
CA ARG A 303 6.39 31.27 -5.17
C ARG A 303 7.14 30.57 -4.05
N ARG A 304 8.38 30.13 -4.31
CA ARG A 304 9.23 29.58 -3.26
C ARG A 304 9.58 30.71 -2.29
N GLY A 305 9.21 30.55 -1.01
CA GLY A 305 9.70 31.36 0.10
C GLY A 305 10.93 30.70 0.72
#